data_AF-A0A3D2WWR4-F1
#
_entry.id   AF-A0A3D2WWR4-F1
#
_cell.length_a   1.000
_cell.length_b   1.000
_cell.length_c   1.000
_cell.angle_alpha   90.00
_cell.angle_beta   90.00
_cell.angle_gamma   90.00
#
_symmetry.space_group_name_H-M   'P 1'
#
loop_
_entity.id
_entity.type
_entity.pdbx_description
1 polymer ?
#
loop_
_entity_poly.entity_id
_entity_poly.type
_entity_poly.pdbx_seq_one_letter_code
_entity_poly.pdbx_strand_id
1 'polypeptide(L)'
;MIRKFIIFLIVIFSASLLAEIQQADYIHQYIVREAWKLAKYQCPALESTDLAEHIGNNETGNYPWETGLVVSGAYREDHEDPVYGYGGFDLFGIIDPVFVTMTHFWNADLGDDFKWNFLGSHWENHYQRAQAYLYGNHSIFIFKKSWAADYQQVILGRFIKYVDLFHLYNTGKLYNNGYIDLAGNIHYWESSELTTINIATSQKYAYEILGRLCHLLGDAGTPAHAHNDDHPFGDSYENYMKDNYSNWNYEDALNAGGVFFDIFKFNCPLRFLLYTTNQVADHFPSDDRSGDNTVTYSYNGDYYEELNGIINNLGASPSSVNPSDIAEAAFVYSIRATATLLYWFAVETGQITLPPLPLSINISGPTSQPPHQPNNFTANPSGGSGTYTNYQWWYRNDGGTVPREKSDSGAKLPPVNTWIYLADREGQKVISFGPSYNFSLKCRVYDSKGNVAEDIHSVIVGGLAKDIAKPISVAELEIIPKHLTLSGNYPNPFNPITTIRFGLPESQKVDLSIYDLGGNKVKTLLRDVVPAGYHQVQWDGKDNSGNKVPSGIYIYQMSSDNINLVKKMILTK
;
A
#
# COMPACT_ATOMS: atom_id res chain seq x y z
N MET A 1 39.03 26.98 -37.68
CA MET A 1 39.46 25.58 -37.94
C MET A 1 39.31 24.67 -36.72
N ILE A 2 39.44 25.19 -35.49
CA ILE A 2 39.28 24.41 -34.23
C ILE A 2 37.82 23.99 -33.92
N ARG A 3 36.82 24.81 -34.31
CA ARG A 3 35.39 24.47 -34.11
C ARG A 3 34.87 23.28 -34.91
N LYS A 4 35.52 22.91 -36.02
CA LYS A 4 35.10 21.75 -36.85
C LYS A 4 35.71 20.42 -36.38
N PHE A 5 36.75 20.46 -35.54
CA PHE A 5 37.39 19.27 -35.00
C PHE A 5 36.68 18.74 -33.74
N ILE A 6 36.06 19.63 -32.95
CA ILE A 6 35.25 19.26 -31.76
C ILE A 6 33.94 18.56 -32.17
N ILE A 7 33.32 18.98 -33.27
CA ILE A 7 32.07 18.37 -33.77
C ILE A 7 32.31 16.96 -34.32
N PHE A 8 33.50 16.65 -34.82
CA PHE A 8 33.80 15.34 -35.40
C PHE A 8 34.16 14.27 -34.35
N LEU A 9 34.66 14.68 -33.17
CA LEU A 9 34.97 13.77 -32.06
C LEU A 9 33.72 13.37 -31.25
N ILE A 10 32.68 14.20 -31.24
CA ILE A 10 31.38 13.92 -30.59
C ILE A 10 30.55 12.89 -31.38
N VAL A 11 30.79 12.74 -32.68
CA VAL A 11 29.98 11.88 -33.57
C VAL A 11 30.44 10.41 -33.60
N ILE A 12 31.64 10.08 -33.10
CA ILE A 12 32.17 8.70 -33.11
C ILE A 12 31.91 7.95 -31.79
N PHE A 13 31.60 8.68 -30.70
CA PHE A 13 31.23 8.08 -29.40
C PHE A 13 29.72 7.81 -29.25
N SER A 14 28.89 8.14 -30.25
CA SER A 14 27.44 8.20 -30.06
C SER A 14 26.71 6.88 -30.23
N ALA A 15 27.23 5.89 -30.96
CA ALA A 15 26.46 4.66 -31.24
C ALA A 15 26.48 3.63 -30.10
N SER A 16 27.63 3.45 -29.43
CA SER A 16 27.74 2.56 -28.26
C SER A 16 27.14 3.19 -27.00
N LEU A 17 27.35 4.50 -26.80
CA LEU A 17 26.77 5.24 -25.67
C LEU A 17 25.24 5.34 -25.78
N LEU A 18 24.70 5.58 -26.99
CA LEU A 18 23.24 5.55 -27.20
C LEU A 18 22.65 4.14 -27.01
N ALA A 19 23.39 3.08 -27.38
CA ALA A 19 22.93 1.71 -27.16
C ALA A 19 22.98 1.30 -25.67
N GLU A 20 24.00 1.74 -24.92
CA GLU A 20 24.13 1.52 -23.47
C GLU A 20 23.07 2.29 -22.66
N ILE A 21 22.71 3.51 -23.07
CA ILE A 21 21.60 4.28 -22.48
C ILE A 21 20.26 3.58 -22.77
N GLN A 22 20.03 3.20 -24.03
CA GLN A 22 18.77 2.60 -24.45
C GLN A 22 18.45 1.27 -23.74
N GLN A 23 19.45 0.49 -23.32
CA GLN A 23 19.23 -0.79 -22.62
C GLN A 23 18.86 -0.59 -21.13
N ALA A 24 19.37 0.47 -20.49
CA ALA A 24 18.97 0.86 -19.14
C ALA A 24 17.52 1.35 -19.08
N ASP A 25 17.09 2.12 -20.08
CA ASP A 25 15.73 2.69 -20.15
C ASP A 25 14.60 1.64 -20.15
N TYR A 26 14.92 0.38 -20.49
CA TYR A 26 13.95 -0.71 -20.53
C TYR A 26 13.72 -1.41 -19.18
N ILE A 27 14.54 -1.17 -18.15
CA ILE A 27 14.43 -1.90 -16.88
C ILE A 27 13.10 -1.59 -16.18
N HIS A 28 12.67 -0.33 -16.14
CA HIS A 28 11.39 0.06 -15.54
C HIS A 28 10.19 -0.46 -16.35
N GLN A 29 10.30 -0.47 -17.69
CA GLN A 29 9.28 -1.11 -18.53
C GLN A 29 9.21 -2.63 -18.27
N TYR A 30 10.37 -3.27 -18.07
CA TYR A 30 10.45 -4.69 -17.72
C TYR A 30 9.80 -4.98 -16.36
N ILE A 31 10.11 -4.18 -15.33
CA ILE A 31 9.46 -4.28 -14.01
C ILE A 31 7.94 -4.20 -14.15
N VAL A 32 7.41 -3.24 -14.91
CA VAL A 32 5.96 -3.11 -15.15
C VAL A 32 5.37 -4.37 -15.78
N ARG A 33 6.04 -4.96 -16.77
CA ARG A 33 5.54 -6.18 -17.44
C ARG A 33 5.56 -7.40 -16.51
N GLU A 34 6.63 -7.61 -15.77
CA GLU A 34 6.71 -8.72 -14.81
C GLU A 34 5.75 -8.51 -13.64
N ALA A 35 5.60 -7.28 -13.17
CA ALA A 35 4.61 -6.89 -12.17
C ALA A 35 3.18 -7.17 -12.65
N TRP A 36 2.87 -6.88 -13.92
CA TRP A 36 1.57 -7.22 -14.50
C TRP A 36 1.34 -8.73 -14.54
N LYS A 37 2.33 -9.53 -14.97
CA LYS A 37 2.23 -11.00 -14.93
C LYS A 37 1.97 -11.52 -13.52
N LEU A 38 2.69 -11.00 -12.53
CA LEU A 38 2.48 -11.35 -11.12
C LEU A 38 1.06 -10.97 -10.66
N ALA A 39 0.64 -9.74 -10.97
CA ALA A 39 -0.66 -9.24 -10.56
C ALA A 39 -1.79 -10.10 -11.12
N LYS A 40 -1.71 -10.47 -12.40
CA LYS A 40 -2.67 -11.37 -13.05
C LYS A 40 -2.66 -12.78 -12.51
N TYR A 41 -1.48 -13.31 -12.21
CA TYR A 41 -1.36 -14.62 -11.60
C TYR A 41 -2.12 -14.66 -10.26
N GLN A 42 -1.99 -13.61 -9.45
CA GLN A 42 -2.63 -13.50 -8.14
C GLN A 42 -4.10 -13.07 -8.19
N CYS A 43 -4.47 -12.26 -9.19
CA CYS A 43 -5.84 -11.83 -9.44
C CYS A 43 -6.19 -11.95 -10.94
N PRO A 44 -6.64 -13.14 -11.38
CA PRO A 44 -6.99 -13.37 -12.79
C PRO A 44 -8.08 -12.45 -13.34
N ALA A 45 -8.91 -11.86 -12.47
CA ALA A 45 -9.92 -10.88 -12.86
C ALA A 45 -9.33 -9.61 -13.51
N LEU A 46 -8.06 -9.30 -13.24
CA LEU A 46 -7.35 -8.19 -13.88
C LEU A 46 -7.29 -8.31 -15.41
N GLU A 47 -7.30 -9.52 -15.97
CA GLU A 47 -7.27 -9.71 -17.44
C GLU A 47 -8.53 -9.16 -18.13
N SER A 48 -9.64 -9.01 -17.39
CA SER A 48 -10.90 -8.46 -17.92
C SER A 48 -11.07 -6.96 -17.68
N THR A 49 -10.02 -6.28 -17.23
CA THR A 49 -10.05 -4.84 -16.90
C THR A 49 -9.57 -3.99 -18.06
N ASP A 50 -9.94 -2.70 -18.05
CA ASP A 50 -9.41 -1.70 -19.00
C ASP A 50 -7.89 -1.54 -18.84
N LEU A 51 -7.35 -1.72 -17.64
CA LEU A 51 -5.92 -1.71 -17.36
C LEU A 51 -5.16 -2.75 -18.20
N ALA A 52 -5.76 -3.91 -18.48
CA ALA A 52 -5.12 -4.97 -19.26
C ALA A 52 -4.74 -4.52 -20.69
N GLU A 53 -5.54 -3.65 -21.28
CA GLU A 53 -5.32 -3.10 -22.62
C GLU A 53 -4.26 -1.98 -22.63
N HIS A 54 -3.92 -1.46 -21.46
CA HIS A 54 -3.07 -0.27 -21.29
C HIS A 54 -1.73 -0.55 -20.61
N ILE A 55 -1.37 -1.81 -20.34
CA ILE A 55 -0.02 -2.12 -19.84
C ILE A 55 1.04 -1.80 -20.90
N GLY A 56 0.88 -2.34 -22.11
CA GLY A 56 1.86 -2.24 -23.19
C GLY A 56 3.04 -3.22 -23.06
N ASN A 57 3.95 -3.16 -24.01
CA ASN A 57 5.21 -3.90 -24.06
C ASN A 57 6.43 -2.99 -23.85
N ASN A 58 7.05 -2.52 -24.93
CA ASN A 58 8.27 -1.68 -24.94
C ASN A 58 8.00 -0.33 -25.64
N GLU A 59 6.74 0.04 -25.83
CA GLU A 59 6.36 1.29 -26.47
C GLU A 59 6.79 2.47 -25.59
N THR A 60 7.39 3.48 -26.23
CA THR A 60 7.86 4.70 -25.55
C THR A 60 7.01 5.93 -25.92
N GLY A 61 6.28 5.86 -27.05
CA GLY A 61 5.60 7.00 -27.67
C GLY A 61 6.58 7.99 -28.31
N ASN A 62 6.09 8.86 -29.19
CA ASN A 62 6.88 9.98 -29.72
C ASN A 62 6.75 11.22 -28.82
N TYR A 63 5.60 11.40 -28.18
CA TYR A 63 5.32 12.50 -27.27
C TYR A 63 4.70 12.01 -25.95
N PRO A 64 4.84 12.79 -24.87
CA PRO A 64 4.10 12.52 -23.64
C PRO A 64 2.59 12.46 -23.92
N TRP A 65 1.91 11.60 -23.18
CA TRP A 65 0.46 11.49 -23.14
C TRP A 65 -0.18 10.94 -24.43
N GLU A 66 0.64 10.42 -25.36
CA GLU A 66 0.20 9.93 -26.67
C GLU A 66 -0.39 8.51 -26.58
N THR A 67 0.32 7.64 -25.87
CA THR A 67 0.11 6.19 -25.92
C THR A 67 -1.02 5.77 -24.98
N GLY A 68 -1.07 6.38 -23.78
CA GLY A 68 -1.89 5.89 -22.69
C GLY A 68 -1.42 4.56 -22.11
N LEU A 69 -0.14 4.19 -22.30
CA LEU A 69 0.39 2.93 -21.81
C LEU A 69 1.21 3.12 -20.53
N VAL A 70 1.04 2.21 -19.57
CA VAL A 70 1.79 2.21 -18.31
C VAL A 70 3.29 2.04 -18.57
N VAL A 71 3.69 1.13 -19.47
CA VAL A 71 5.12 0.98 -19.84
C VAL A 71 5.69 2.24 -20.48
N SER A 72 4.90 2.98 -21.26
CA SER A 72 5.36 4.24 -21.86
C SER A 72 5.54 5.31 -20.80
N GLY A 73 4.61 5.41 -19.84
CA GLY A 73 4.75 6.30 -18.69
C GLY A 73 5.99 6.00 -17.85
N ALA A 74 6.29 4.71 -17.63
CA ALA A 74 7.47 4.28 -16.88
C ALA A 74 8.78 4.66 -17.58
N TYR A 75 8.87 4.48 -18.90
CA TYR A 75 10.00 4.94 -19.69
C TYR A 75 10.14 6.46 -19.67
N ARG A 76 9.03 7.17 -19.88
CA ARG A 76 9.01 8.63 -20.03
C ARG A 76 9.43 9.39 -18.77
N GLU A 77 9.40 8.74 -17.61
CA GLU A 77 9.84 9.34 -16.36
C GLU A 77 11.29 9.85 -16.45
N ASP A 78 12.21 9.00 -16.93
CA ASP A 78 13.64 9.33 -17.14
C ASP A 78 13.88 10.43 -18.18
N HIS A 79 12.92 10.61 -19.10
CA HIS A 79 13.08 11.51 -20.24
C HIS A 79 12.39 12.86 -20.05
N GLU A 80 11.43 12.97 -19.14
CA GLU A 80 10.74 14.22 -18.89
C GLU A 80 10.13 14.32 -17.49
N ASP A 81 10.22 15.52 -16.92
CA ASP A 81 9.58 15.87 -15.66
C ASP A 81 8.40 16.81 -15.91
N PRO A 82 7.16 16.30 -15.99
CA PRO A 82 6.01 17.14 -16.23
C PRO A 82 5.50 17.84 -14.97
N VAL A 83 6.07 17.53 -13.80
CA VAL A 83 5.70 18.09 -12.51
C VAL A 83 6.56 19.33 -12.22
N TYR A 84 7.89 19.18 -12.14
CA TYR A 84 8.78 20.24 -11.68
C TYR A 84 9.61 20.90 -12.78
N GLY A 85 9.60 20.35 -13.99
CA GLY A 85 10.10 21.03 -15.19
C GLY A 85 11.53 21.56 -15.08
N TYR A 86 12.46 20.75 -14.58
CA TYR A 86 13.85 21.18 -14.43
C TYR A 86 14.48 21.50 -15.80
N GLY A 87 14.87 22.77 -15.98
CA GLY A 87 15.87 23.15 -16.97
C GLY A 87 15.40 23.37 -18.41
N GLY A 88 14.24 24.00 -18.64
CA GLY A 88 13.95 24.66 -19.91
C GLY A 88 13.28 23.78 -20.95
N PHE A 89 11.95 23.67 -20.82
CA PHE A 89 10.98 23.16 -21.80
C PHE A 89 11.61 22.76 -23.13
N ASP A 90 11.89 21.48 -23.23
CA ASP A 90 12.38 20.94 -24.45
C ASP A 90 11.24 20.72 -25.45
N LEU A 91 10.81 21.80 -26.07
CA LEU A 91 10.01 21.72 -27.29
C LEU A 91 10.82 21.16 -28.49
N PHE A 92 12.12 20.86 -28.33
CA PHE A 92 13.08 20.73 -29.43
C PHE A 92 14.14 19.59 -29.37
N GLY A 93 14.13 18.68 -28.40
CA GLY A 93 15.13 17.59 -28.23
C GLY A 93 16.47 17.93 -27.52
N ILE A 94 16.57 18.95 -26.65
CA ILE A 94 17.80 19.48 -26.03
C ILE A 94 17.65 19.85 -24.52
N ILE A 95 17.12 18.97 -23.65
CA ILE A 95 17.56 18.95 -22.23
C ILE A 95 18.46 17.74 -22.04
N ASP A 96 19.55 17.95 -21.30
CA ASP A 96 20.51 16.92 -20.92
C ASP A 96 19.82 15.90 -20.00
N PRO A 97 19.69 14.61 -20.40
CA PRO A 97 19.05 13.57 -19.59
C PRO A 97 19.64 13.46 -18.17
N VAL A 98 20.88 13.93 -17.98
CA VAL A 98 21.54 14.02 -16.67
C VAL A 98 20.75 14.86 -15.65
N PHE A 99 20.03 15.92 -16.05
CA PHE A 99 19.26 16.73 -15.09
C PHE A 99 17.90 16.15 -14.72
N VAL A 100 17.30 15.33 -15.59
CA VAL A 100 16.02 14.65 -15.30
C VAL A 100 16.28 13.49 -14.34
N THR A 101 17.34 12.72 -14.57
CA THR A 101 17.71 11.61 -13.70
C THR A 101 18.09 12.11 -12.30
N MET A 102 18.96 13.12 -12.18
CA MET A 102 19.44 13.62 -10.88
C MET A 102 18.37 14.10 -9.88
N THR A 103 17.14 14.42 -10.31
CA THR A 103 16.19 15.13 -9.44
C THR A 103 15.17 14.24 -8.71
N HIS A 104 15.21 12.91 -8.87
CA HIS A 104 14.18 12.04 -8.30
C HIS A 104 14.72 10.91 -7.42
N PHE A 105 16.00 10.56 -7.53
CA PHE A 105 16.58 9.41 -6.81
C PHE A 105 16.80 9.62 -5.29
N TRP A 106 16.46 10.78 -4.73
CA TRP A 106 17.12 11.27 -3.50
C TRP A 106 16.14 11.40 -2.31
N ASN A 107 16.51 10.81 -1.17
CA ASN A 107 15.95 11.01 0.17
C ASN A 107 14.47 10.61 0.37
N ALA A 108 14.05 9.46 -0.16
CA ALA A 108 12.72 8.90 0.10
C ALA A 108 12.44 8.69 1.61
N ASP A 109 13.50 8.55 2.41
CA ASP A 109 13.57 8.15 3.80
C ASP A 109 13.71 9.31 4.81
N LEU A 110 14.16 10.50 4.39
CA LEU A 110 14.39 11.66 5.29
C LEU A 110 13.10 12.39 5.75
N GLY A 111 11.93 11.79 5.51
CA GLY A 111 10.62 12.26 5.99
C GLY A 111 9.78 13.00 4.95
N ASP A 112 8.48 13.05 5.20
CA ASP A 112 7.48 13.50 4.20
C ASP A 112 7.64 14.97 3.76
N ASP A 113 8.25 15.81 4.60
CA ASP A 113 8.43 17.24 4.35
C ASP A 113 9.88 17.61 3.98
N PHE A 114 10.78 16.63 3.88
CA PHE A 114 12.19 16.90 3.60
C PHE A 114 12.37 17.44 2.19
N LYS A 115 13.11 18.56 2.08
CA LYS A 115 13.55 19.10 0.82
C LYS A 115 15.06 19.13 0.78
N TRP A 116 15.65 18.41 -0.16
CA TRP A 116 17.09 18.37 -0.32
C TRP A 116 17.61 19.66 -0.93
N ASN A 117 18.85 20.05 -0.62
CA ASN A 117 19.47 21.25 -1.19
C ASN A 117 20.55 20.87 -2.19
N PHE A 118 20.38 21.27 -3.45
CA PHE A 118 21.41 21.12 -4.47
C PHE A 118 21.59 22.42 -5.24
N LEU A 119 22.84 22.86 -5.33
CA LEU A 119 23.25 24.13 -5.94
C LEU A 119 22.47 25.35 -5.40
N GLY A 120 22.04 25.31 -4.14
CA GLY A 120 21.32 26.42 -3.48
C GLY A 120 19.80 26.40 -3.70
N SER A 121 19.27 25.42 -4.43
CA SER A 121 17.83 25.20 -4.62
C SER A 121 17.33 24.08 -3.73
N HIS A 122 16.12 24.23 -3.19
CA HIS A 122 15.44 23.18 -2.43
C HIS A 122 14.57 22.34 -3.37
N TRP A 123 14.80 21.03 -3.38
CA TRP A 123 14.14 20.06 -4.25
C TRP A 123 13.31 19.09 -3.42
N GLU A 124 12.20 18.65 -4.00
CA GLU A 124 11.29 17.70 -3.36
C GLU A 124 11.88 16.29 -3.40
N ASN A 125 11.59 15.48 -2.39
CA ASN A 125 12.09 14.11 -2.34
C ASN A 125 11.23 13.15 -3.18
N HIS A 126 11.74 11.93 -3.33
CA HIS A 126 11.11 10.86 -4.09
C HIS A 126 9.63 10.61 -3.70
N TYR A 127 9.32 10.63 -2.40
CA TYR A 127 7.95 10.43 -1.92
C TYR A 127 7.02 11.60 -2.26
N GLN A 128 7.47 12.85 -2.10
CA GLN A 128 6.71 14.06 -2.47
C GLN A 128 6.37 14.07 -3.96
N ARG A 129 7.31 13.63 -4.81
CA ARG A 129 7.06 13.47 -6.25
C ARG A 129 5.99 12.42 -6.54
N ALA A 130 6.04 11.26 -5.90
CA ALA A 130 5.00 10.27 -6.04
C ALA A 130 3.64 10.78 -5.54
N GLN A 131 3.60 11.59 -4.48
CA GLN A 131 2.37 12.27 -4.04
C GLN A 131 1.85 13.27 -5.08
N ALA A 132 2.74 13.98 -5.79
CA ALA A 132 2.34 14.90 -6.85
C ALA A 132 1.64 14.15 -8.00
N TYR A 133 2.13 12.97 -8.38
CA TYR A 133 1.48 12.10 -9.37
C TYR A 133 0.19 11.47 -8.85
N LEU A 134 0.15 10.97 -7.62
CA LEU A 134 -1.03 10.25 -7.15
C LEU A 134 -2.17 11.18 -6.72
N TYR A 135 -1.86 12.23 -5.96
CA TYR A 135 -2.86 13.12 -5.36
C TYR A 135 -3.00 14.44 -6.11
N GLY A 136 -2.33 14.58 -7.26
CA GLY A 136 -2.42 15.79 -8.09
C GLY A 136 -2.13 17.06 -7.30
N ASN A 137 -1.28 17.01 -6.27
CA ASN A 137 -0.99 18.18 -5.42
C ASN A 137 -0.16 19.24 -6.16
N HIS A 138 0.39 18.88 -7.32
CA HIS A 138 1.15 19.73 -8.22
C HIS A 138 0.50 19.79 -9.62
N SER A 139 0.84 20.80 -10.41
CA SER A 139 0.37 20.90 -11.80
C SER A 139 1.23 20.08 -12.76
N ILE A 140 0.61 19.29 -13.62
CA ILE A 140 1.27 18.52 -14.67
C ILE A 140 1.12 19.24 -16.02
N PHE A 141 2.19 19.32 -16.78
CA PHE A 141 2.16 19.88 -18.13
C PHE A 141 1.75 18.84 -19.19
N ILE A 142 0.67 19.14 -19.92
CA ILE A 142 0.20 18.36 -21.07
C ILE A 142 0.61 19.06 -22.37
N PHE A 143 1.62 18.53 -23.05
CA PHE A 143 2.02 19.01 -24.37
C PHE A 143 1.01 18.60 -25.43
N LYS A 144 0.31 19.58 -26.00
CA LYS A 144 -0.66 19.36 -27.08
C LYS A 144 -0.87 20.64 -27.85
N LYS A 145 -0.05 20.85 -28.88
CA LYS A 145 -0.18 22.02 -29.76
C LYS A 145 -1.58 22.03 -30.38
N SER A 146 -2.42 22.97 -29.95
CA SER A 146 -3.84 22.98 -30.32
C SER A 146 -4.45 24.37 -30.17
N TRP A 147 -5.55 24.59 -30.88
CA TRP A 147 -6.38 25.78 -30.66
C TRP A 147 -7.07 25.66 -29.30
N ALA A 148 -6.87 26.66 -28.45
CA ALA A 148 -7.54 26.78 -27.17
C ALA A 148 -8.65 27.83 -27.27
N ALA A 149 -9.91 27.36 -27.28
CA ALA A 149 -11.08 28.24 -27.37
C ALA A 149 -11.14 29.23 -26.20
N ASP A 150 -10.76 28.80 -25.00
CA ASP A 150 -10.77 29.64 -23.77
C ASP A 150 -9.80 30.82 -23.88
N TYR A 151 -8.72 30.67 -24.64
CA TYR A 151 -7.67 31.69 -24.81
C TYR A 151 -7.71 32.36 -26.19
N GLN A 152 -8.62 31.93 -27.07
CA GLN A 152 -8.74 32.41 -28.45
C GLN A 152 -7.41 32.42 -29.21
N GLN A 153 -6.55 31.43 -28.96
CA GLN A 153 -5.23 31.31 -29.59
C GLN A 153 -4.75 29.86 -29.66
N VAL A 154 -3.73 29.62 -30.48
CA VAL A 154 -3.00 28.35 -30.48
C VAL A 154 -2.01 28.35 -29.31
N ILE A 155 -2.03 27.28 -28.53
CA ILE A 155 -1.11 27.05 -27.41
C ILE A 155 -0.25 25.81 -27.68
N LEU A 156 0.90 25.71 -27.01
CA LEU A 156 1.78 24.54 -27.06
C LEU A 156 1.31 23.42 -26.12
N GLY A 157 0.72 23.78 -24.99
CA GLY A 157 0.22 22.83 -24.01
C GLY A 157 -0.45 23.52 -22.83
N ARG A 158 -0.99 22.73 -21.91
CA ARG A 158 -1.73 23.19 -20.72
C ARG A 158 -1.10 22.67 -19.45
N PHE A 159 -1.13 23.47 -18.39
CA PHE A 159 -0.91 22.98 -17.04
C PHE A 159 -2.24 22.53 -16.47
N ILE A 160 -2.30 21.28 -16.00
CA ILE A 160 -3.49 20.71 -15.37
C ILE A 160 -3.17 20.31 -13.94
N LYS A 161 -4.17 20.35 -13.06
CA LYS A 161 -4.12 19.73 -11.73
C LYS A 161 -5.31 18.80 -11.59
N TYR A 162 -5.27 17.82 -10.71
CA TYR A 162 -6.41 16.93 -10.47
C TYR A 162 -6.51 16.62 -8.98
N VAL A 163 -7.65 16.07 -8.56
CA VAL A 163 -7.89 15.77 -7.13
C VAL A 163 -7.05 14.59 -6.68
N ASP A 164 -7.06 13.54 -7.49
CA ASP A 164 -6.22 12.35 -7.38
C ASP A 164 -6.33 11.58 -8.70
N LEU A 165 -5.39 10.66 -8.92
CA LEU A 165 -5.26 9.89 -10.14
C LEU A 165 -6.50 9.04 -10.43
N PHE A 166 -7.13 8.49 -9.38
CA PHE A 166 -8.31 7.64 -9.51
C PHE A 166 -9.54 8.47 -9.91
N HIS A 167 -9.68 9.67 -9.34
CA HIS A 167 -10.72 10.63 -9.72
C HIS A 167 -10.54 11.12 -11.15
N LEU A 168 -9.31 11.40 -11.57
CA LEU A 168 -8.99 11.76 -12.94
C LEU A 168 -9.40 10.63 -13.90
N TYR A 169 -9.00 9.40 -13.61
CA TYR A 169 -9.36 8.22 -14.39
C TYR A 169 -10.88 8.05 -14.52
N ASN A 170 -11.61 8.12 -13.40
CA ASN A 170 -13.04 7.83 -13.35
C ASN A 170 -13.95 8.94 -13.90
N THR A 171 -13.51 10.20 -13.86
CA THR A 171 -14.40 11.34 -14.10
C THR A 171 -13.96 12.28 -15.20
N GLY A 172 -12.69 12.24 -15.61
CA GLY A 172 -12.14 13.24 -16.53
C GLY A 172 -12.04 14.64 -15.94
N LYS A 173 -12.26 14.84 -14.63
CA LYS A 173 -12.24 16.14 -14.00
C LYS A 173 -10.82 16.56 -13.62
N LEU A 174 -10.44 17.76 -14.03
CA LEU A 174 -9.16 18.40 -13.77
C LEU A 174 -9.34 19.91 -13.60
N TYR A 175 -8.40 20.56 -12.95
CA TYR A 175 -8.25 22.01 -12.91
C TYR A 175 -7.33 22.42 -14.07
N ASN A 176 -7.70 23.48 -14.78
CA ASN A 176 -6.86 24.06 -15.83
C ASN A 176 -6.11 25.24 -15.22
N ASN A 177 -4.83 25.05 -14.93
CA ASN A 177 -3.98 25.95 -14.14
C ASN A 177 -3.03 26.79 -15.01
N GLY A 178 -3.08 26.64 -16.32
CA GLY A 178 -2.14 27.36 -17.16
C GLY A 178 -2.08 26.89 -18.60
N TYR A 179 -1.32 27.63 -19.42
CA TYR A 179 -0.88 27.19 -20.73
C TYR A 179 0.45 27.84 -21.11
N ILE A 180 1.08 27.30 -22.16
CA ILE A 180 2.23 27.91 -22.82
C ILE A 180 1.81 28.37 -24.22
N ASP A 181 2.06 29.63 -24.56
CA ASP A 181 1.77 30.16 -25.90
C ASP A 181 2.83 29.73 -26.94
N LEU A 182 2.60 30.03 -28.23
CA LEU A 182 3.54 29.69 -29.30
C LEU A 182 4.90 30.40 -29.20
N ALA A 183 5.00 31.48 -28.42
CA ALA A 183 6.25 32.19 -28.17
C ALA A 183 7.01 31.61 -26.97
N GLY A 184 6.47 30.59 -26.31
CA GLY A 184 7.07 29.95 -25.13
C GLY A 184 6.79 30.68 -23.82
N ASN A 185 5.91 31.68 -23.80
CA ASN A 185 5.56 32.34 -22.54
C ASN A 185 4.59 31.46 -21.74
N ILE A 186 4.87 31.34 -20.44
CA ILE A 186 4.05 30.61 -19.48
C ILE A 186 2.99 31.54 -18.91
N HIS A 187 1.73 31.13 -19.03
CA HIS A 187 0.57 31.78 -18.42
C HIS A 187 0.00 30.83 -17.38
N TYR A 188 0.17 31.12 -16.08
CA TYR A 188 -0.17 30.23 -14.98
C TYR A 188 -1.10 30.90 -13.96
N TRP A 189 -2.05 30.15 -13.40
CA TRP A 189 -2.99 30.62 -12.37
C TRP A 189 -3.52 29.44 -11.54
N GLU A 190 -4.09 29.75 -10.37
CA GLU A 190 -4.86 28.76 -9.62
C GLU A 190 -6.30 28.72 -10.12
N SER A 191 -6.76 27.57 -10.62
CA SER A 191 -8.17 27.38 -10.97
C SER A 191 -8.97 26.99 -9.74
N SER A 192 -10.10 27.66 -9.52
CA SER A 192 -11.08 27.30 -8.48
C SER A 192 -12.13 26.29 -8.96
N GLU A 193 -12.19 26.01 -10.27
CA GLU A 193 -13.21 25.14 -10.86
C GLU A 193 -12.58 23.96 -11.62
N LEU A 194 -13.23 22.80 -11.49
CA LEU A 194 -12.92 21.59 -12.25
C LEU A 194 -13.57 21.67 -13.63
N THR A 195 -12.76 21.45 -14.66
CA THR A 195 -13.17 21.21 -16.04
C THR A 195 -13.17 19.71 -16.33
N THR A 196 -14.10 19.24 -17.15
CA THR A 196 -14.16 17.84 -17.59
C THR A 196 -13.59 17.68 -18.99
N ILE A 197 -12.67 16.74 -19.18
CA ILE A 197 -12.19 16.29 -20.50
C ILE A 197 -12.83 14.95 -20.88
N ASN A 198 -12.67 14.56 -22.16
CA ASN A 198 -13.13 13.26 -22.64
C ASN A 198 -12.51 12.13 -21.80
N ILE A 199 -13.33 11.18 -21.35
CA ILE A 199 -12.91 10.13 -20.41
C ILE A 199 -11.77 9.28 -20.97
N ALA A 200 -11.82 8.88 -22.25
CA ALA A 200 -10.76 8.09 -22.86
C ALA A 200 -9.43 8.86 -22.93
N THR A 201 -9.49 10.18 -23.13
CA THR A 201 -8.28 11.03 -23.04
C THR A 201 -7.75 11.09 -21.61
N SER A 202 -8.64 11.21 -20.62
CA SER A 202 -8.27 11.22 -19.21
C SER A 202 -7.64 9.91 -18.75
N GLN A 203 -8.19 8.78 -19.18
CA GLN A 203 -7.68 7.44 -18.86
C GLN A 203 -6.27 7.26 -19.43
N LYS A 204 -6.00 7.73 -20.65
CA LYS A 204 -4.63 7.75 -21.20
C LYS A 204 -3.66 8.51 -20.30
N TYR A 205 -4.04 9.70 -19.83
CA TYR A 205 -3.20 10.48 -18.92
C TYR A 205 -2.99 9.72 -17.61
N ALA A 206 -4.05 9.12 -17.07
CA ALA A 206 -3.96 8.36 -15.84
C ALA A 206 -3.02 7.14 -15.94
N TYR A 207 -3.04 6.42 -17.06
CA TYR A 207 -2.15 5.27 -17.27
C TYR A 207 -0.68 5.67 -17.43
N GLU A 208 -0.39 6.76 -18.14
CA GLU A 208 1.00 7.23 -18.22
C GLU A 208 1.49 7.79 -16.86
N ILE A 209 0.61 8.45 -16.09
CA ILE A 209 0.93 8.84 -14.70
C ILE A 209 1.16 7.61 -13.81
N LEU A 210 0.34 6.56 -13.94
CA LEU A 210 0.55 5.29 -13.25
C LEU A 210 1.90 4.68 -13.61
N GLY A 211 2.29 4.73 -14.89
CA GLY A 211 3.60 4.30 -15.35
C GLY A 211 4.75 5.03 -14.67
N ARG A 212 4.64 6.35 -14.51
CA ARG A 212 5.64 7.15 -13.79
C ARG A 212 5.71 6.77 -12.31
N LEU A 213 4.58 6.48 -11.66
CA LEU A 213 4.57 5.93 -10.31
C LEU A 213 5.26 4.55 -10.23
N CYS A 214 5.09 3.69 -11.25
CA CYS A 214 5.80 2.42 -11.33
C CYS A 214 7.31 2.61 -11.50
N HIS A 215 7.74 3.58 -12.29
CA HIS A 215 9.15 3.94 -12.45
C HIS A 215 9.77 4.34 -11.10
N LEU A 216 9.15 5.33 -10.42
CA LEU A 216 9.58 5.77 -9.09
C LEU A 216 9.66 4.60 -8.10
N LEU A 217 8.68 3.70 -8.13
CA LEU A 217 8.71 2.53 -7.26
C LEU A 217 9.84 1.55 -7.59
N GLY A 218 10.23 1.44 -8.86
CA GLY A 218 11.42 0.71 -9.28
C GLY A 218 12.71 1.36 -8.79
N ASP A 219 12.82 2.69 -8.89
CA ASP A 219 13.96 3.46 -8.40
C ASP A 219 14.15 3.37 -6.89
N ALA A 220 13.05 3.33 -6.13
CA ALA A 220 13.12 3.08 -4.70
C ALA A 220 13.82 1.74 -4.39
N GLY A 221 13.83 0.78 -5.31
CA GLY A 221 14.48 -0.52 -5.14
C GLY A 221 15.98 -0.54 -5.35
N THR A 222 16.60 0.60 -5.67
CA THR A 222 18.03 0.70 -6.00
C THR A 222 18.83 1.17 -4.78
N PRO A 223 19.83 0.40 -4.30
CA PRO A 223 20.58 0.76 -3.09
C PRO A 223 21.24 2.13 -3.12
N ALA A 224 21.87 2.52 -4.24
CA ALA A 224 22.50 3.83 -4.32
C ALA A 224 21.51 5.00 -4.34
N HIS A 225 20.27 4.78 -4.80
CA HIS A 225 19.18 5.75 -4.65
C HIS A 225 18.75 5.85 -3.18
N ALA A 226 18.66 4.73 -2.47
CA ALA A 226 18.36 4.71 -1.05
C ALA A 226 19.44 5.44 -0.22
N HIS A 227 20.70 5.24 -0.58
CA HIS A 227 21.84 5.89 0.07
C HIS A 227 22.10 7.32 -0.36
N ASN A 228 21.40 7.83 -1.39
CA ASN A 228 21.63 9.18 -1.90
C ASN A 228 23.09 9.35 -2.37
N ASP A 229 23.59 8.38 -3.15
CA ASP A 229 24.95 8.35 -3.67
C ASP A 229 25.02 9.00 -5.05
N ASP A 230 25.92 9.97 -5.21
CA ASP A 230 26.04 10.75 -6.44
C ASP A 230 26.81 9.92 -7.48
N HIS A 231 26.10 9.18 -8.32
CA HIS A 231 26.68 8.37 -9.39
C HIS A 231 26.19 8.80 -10.80
N PRO A 232 26.74 9.87 -11.39
CA PRO A 232 26.31 10.37 -12.71
C PRO A 232 26.53 9.39 -13.88
N PHE A 233 27.16 8.23 -13.64
CA PHE A 233 27.42 7.19 -14.65
C PHE A 233 26.97 5.78 -14.21
N GLY A 234 26.11 5.69 -13.20
CA GLY A 234 25.60 4.45 -12.61
C GLY A 234 26.56 3.80 -11.61
N ASP A 235 26.02 3.12 -10.61
CA ASP A 235 26.79 2.35 -9.62
C ASP A 235 27.06 0.89 -10.08
N SER A 236 27.84 0.12 -9.31
CA SER A 236 28.12 -1.29 -9.64
C SER A 236 26.86 -2.15 -9.78
N TYR A 237 25.78 -1.84 -9.06
CA TYR A 237 24.54 -2.58 -9.11
C TYR A 237 23.75 -2.25 -10.38
N GLU A 238 23.50 -0.98 -10.67
CA GLU A 238 22.80 -0.52 -11.86
C GLU A 238 23.53 -0.95 -13.13
N ASN A 239 24.85 -0.82 -13.17
CA ASN A 239 25.65 -1.25 -14.32
C ASN A 239 25.54 -2.76 -14.55
N TYR A 240 25.48 -3.55 -13.48
CA TYR A 240 25.20 -4.99 -13.59
C TYR A 240 23.78 -5.24 -14.10
N MET A 241 22.79 -4.52 -13.58
CA MET A 241 21.39 -4.71 -13.92
C MET A 241 21.07 -4.40 -15.37
N LYS A 242 21.75 -3.42 -16.00
CA LYS A 242 21.60 -3.10 -17.44
C LYS A 242 21.64 -4.32 -18.36
N ASP A 243 22.50 -5.30 -18.04
CA ASP A 243 22.68 -6.51 -18.85
C ASP A 243 22.00 -7.75 -18.25
N ASN A 244 21.57 -7.70 -16.99
CA ASN A 244 21.16 -8.90 -16.24
C ASN A 244 19.74 -8.86 -15.69
N TYR A 245 19.00 -7.75 -15.81
CA TYR A 245 17.67 -7.59 -15.21
C TYR A 245 16.69 -8.72 -15.60
N SER A 246 16.82 -9.28 -16.82
CA SER A 246 15.95 -10.35 -17.32
C SER A 246 16.17 -11.71 -16.66
N ASN A 247 17.18 -11.85 -15.80
CA ASN A 247 17.42 -13.07 -15.03
C ASN A 247 16.39 -13.25 -13.90
N TRP A 248 15.73 -12.18 -13.47
CA TRP A 248 14.68 -12.19 -12.46
C TRP A 248 13.35 -11.81 -13.08
N ASN A 249 12.32 -12.58 -12.79
CA ASN A 249 11.00 -12.41 -13.38
C ASN A 249 9.89 -12.52 -12.32
N TYR A 250 8.63 -12.50 -12.78
CA TYR A 250 7.48 -12.56 -11.88
C TYR A 250 7.39 -13.83 -11.02
N GLU A 251 7.97 -14.96 -11.45
CA GLU A 251 8.02 -16.21 -10.69
C GLU A 251 9.01 -16.11 -9.52
N ASP A 252 10.14 -15.44 -9.72
CA ASP A 252 11.10 -15.14 -8.64
C ASP A 252 10.45 -14.24 -7.59
N ALA A 253 9.68 -13.24 -8.04
CA ALA A 253 8.85 -12.39 -7.19
C ALA A 253 7.78 -13.14 -6.41
N LEU A 254 7.18 -14.16 -7.02
CA LEU A 254 6.25 -15.04 -6.32
C LEU A 254 6.98 -15.86 -5.24
N ASN A 255 8.15 -16.39 -5.56
CA ASN A 255 8.94 -17.26 -4.67
C ASN A 255 9.57 -16.52 -3.48
N ALA A 256 9.96 -15.25 -3.65
CA ALA A 256 10.62 -14.43 -2.64
C ALA A 256 9.68 -13.85 -1.56
N GLY A 257 8.42 -14.30 -1.48
CA GLY A 257 7.56 -13.96 -0.35
C GLY A 257 6.06 -13.88 -0.64
N GLY A 258 5.61 -14.12 -1.87
CA GLY A 258 4.21 -14.39 -2.23
C GLY A 258 3.19 -13.27 -1.98
N VAL A 259 2.11 -13.29 -2.77
CA VAL A 259 0.92 -12.40 -2.72
C VAL A 259 1.18 -10.87 -2.78
N PHE A 260 0.13 -10.11 -3.09
CA PHE A 260 0.15 -8.65 -2.96
C PHE A 260 0.41 -8.28 -1.51
N PHE A 261 1.07 -7.13 -1.29
CA PHE A 261 1.03 -6.52 0.02
C PHE A 261 -0.41 -6.15 0.38
N ASP A 262 -0.84 -6.42 1.61
CA ASP A 262 -2.17 -6.02 2.08
C ASP A 262 -2.17 -4.52 2.43
N ILE A 263 -1.97 -3.69 1.42
CA ILE A 263 -1.80 -2.25 1.60
C ILE A 263 -3.09 -1.56 2.05
N PHE A 264 -4.24 -2.23 1.90
CA PHE A 264 -5.56 -1.68 2.23
C PHE A 264 -5.82 -1.57 3.72
N LYS A 265 -4.98 -2.21 4.56
CA LYS A 265 -5.02 -2.02 6.00
C LYS A 265 -4.36 -0.71 6.45
N PHE A 266 -3.51 -0.12 5.61
CA PHE A 266 -2.75 1.08 5.92
C PHE A 266 -3.49 2.38 5.57
N ASN A 267 -3.11 3.44 6.29
CA ASN A 267 -3.61 4.79 6.13
C ASN A 267 -3.04 5.48 4.89
N CYS A 268 -1.80 5.15 4.51
CA CYS A 268 -1.14 5.68 3.33
C CYS A 268 -0.47 4.55 2.53
N PRO A 269 -1.23 3.85 1.67
CA PRO A 269 -0.73 2.72 0.88
C PRO A 269 0.48 3.07 0.00
N LEU A 270 0.47 4.25 -0.63
CA LEU A 270 1.60 4.75 -1.44
C LEU A 270 2.88 4.87 -0.62
N ARG A 271 2.77 5.40 0.62
CA ARG A 271 3.91 5.56 1.51
C ARG A 271 4.49 4.21 1.90
N PHE A 272 3.64 3.27 2.27
CA PHE A 272 4.07 1.91 2.58
C PHE A 272 4.87 1.29 1.42
N LEU A 273 4.35 1.37 0.19
CA LEU A 273 5.03 0.81 -0.98
C LEU A 273 6.40 1.44 -1.19
N LEU A 274 6.49 2.77 -1.24
CA LEU A 274 7.74 3.47 -1.53
C LEU A 274 8.78 3.29 -0.43
N TYR A 275 8.40 3.51 0.83
CA TYR A 275 9.33 3.41 1.95
C TYR A 275 9.79 1.97 2.16
N THR A 276 8.90 0.98 2.07
CA THR A 276 9.32 -0.41 2.28
C THR A 276 10.23 -0.90 1.17
N THR A 277 9.94 -0.55 -0.10
CA THR A 277 10.86 -0.86 -1.21
C THR A 277 12.22 -0.19 -1.00
N ASN A 278 12.23 1.08 -0.59
CA ASN A 278 13.45 1.83 -0.29
C ASN A 278 14.27 1.22 0.85
N GLN A 279 13.64 0.79 1.93
CA GLN A 279 14.33 0.18 3.06
C GLN A 279 14.87 -1.22 2.73
N VAL A 280 14.18 -1.97 1.85
CA VAL A 280 14.72 -3.23 1.33
C VAL A 280 15.98 -2.97 0.49
N ALA A 281 16.03 -1.87 -0.25
CA ALA A 281 17.23 -1.48 -0.99
C ALA A 281 18.37 -0.99 -0.08
N ASP A 282 18.05 -0.13 0.90
CA ASP A 282 18.96 0.41 1.93
C ASP A 282 19.61 -0.68 2.79
N HIS A 283 18.98 -1.84 2.90
CA HIS A 283 19.58 -3.03 3.54
C HIS A 283 20.93 -3.41 2.90
N PHE A 284 21.09 -3.17 1.59
CA PHE A 284 22.27 -3.57 0.85
C PHE A 284 23.26 -2.42 0.67
N PRO A 285 24.57 -2.68 0.72
CA PRO A 285 25.57 -1.64 0.42
C PRO A 285 25.49 -1.17 -1.04
N SER A 286 25.80 0.11 -1.25
CA SER A 286 26.22 0.71 -2.52
C SER A 286 27.76 0.79 -2.55
N ASP A 287 28.34 1.26 -3.67
CA ASP A 287 29.79 1.31 -3.86
C ASP A 287 30.54 2.16 -2.81
N ASP A 288 29.94 3.26 -2.38
CA ASP A 288 30.52 4.25 -1.47
C ASP A 288 29.85 4.30 -0.09
N ARG A 289 28.72 3.61 0.10
CA ARG A 289 28.05 3.50 1.41
C ARG A 289 27.67 2.08 1.78
N SER A 290 27.91 1.76 3.05
CA SER A 290 27.36 0.55 3.66
C SER A 290 25.85 0.70 3.82
N GLY A 291 25.10 -0.38 3.56
CA GLY A 291 23.70 -0.47 3.99
C GLY A 291 23.66 -0.26 5.50
N ASP A 292 22.87 0.72 5.93
CA ASP A 292 22.94 1.18 7.31
C ASP A 292 22.09 0.26 8.22
N ASN A 293 21.09 -0.43 7.64
CA ASN A 293 20.18 -1.38 8.29
C ASN A 293 19.44 -0.81 9.51
N THR A 294 19.70 0.44 9.83
CA THR A 294 18.97 1.21 10.77
C THR A 294 17.77 1.70 9.99
N VAL A 295 16.60 1.33 10.49
CA VAL A 295 15.42 2.14 10.23
C VAL A 295 15.69 3.47 10.92
N THR A 296 16.51 4.34 10.33
CA THR A 296 16.61 5.73 10.74
C THR A 296 15.25 6.31 10.43
N TYR A 297 14.37 6.31 11.43
CA TYR A 297 13.61 7.46 11.90
C TYR A 297 12.35 6.99 12.64
N SER A 298 12.23 7.48 13.88
CA SER A 298 11.15 8.31 14.46
C SER A 298 9.67 8.17 14.03
N TYR A 299 9.29 7.26 13.16
CA TYR A 299 7.92 7.08 12.71
C TYR A 299 7.31 5.81 13.28
N ASN A 300 6.61 5.97 14.40
CA ASN A 300 5.64 5.00 14.94
C ASN A 300 4.38 4.99 14.07
N GLY A 301 4.55 4.67 12.78
CA GLY A 301 3.48 4.54 11.81
C GLY A 301 2.70 3.25 11.92
N ASP A 302 1.58 3.17 11.22
CA ASP A 302 0.75 1.97 11.11
C ASP A 302 1.38 0.83 10.30
N TYR A 303 2.55 1.06 9.68
CA TYR A 303 3.31 0.06 8.92
C TYR A 303 4.63 -0.39 9.57
N TYR A 304 5.02 0.17 10.73
CA TYR A 304 6.31 -0.10 11.37
C TYR A 304 6.55 -1.59 11.63
N GLU A 305 5.53 -2.33 12.04
CA GLU A 305 5.65 -3.76 12.35
C GLU A 305 5.93 -4.60 11.09
N GLU A 306 5.19 -4.37 10.01
CA GLU A 306 5.36 -5.11 8.75
C GLU A 306 6.70 -4.80 8.10
N LEU A 307 7.10 -3.51 8.10
CA LEU A 307 8.41 -3.09 7.64
C LEU A 307 9.52 -3.81 8.41
N ASN A 308 9.48 -3.79 9.75
CA ASN A 308 10.48 -4.51 10.55
C ASN A 308 10.45 -6.01 10.30
N GLY A 309 9.28 -6.62 10.12
CA GLY A 309 9.17 -8.03 9.77
C GLY A 309 9.91 -8.35 8.47
N ILE A 310 9.72 -7.52 7.44
CA ILE A 310 10.40 -7.65 6.14
C ILE A 310 11.91 -7.49 6.30
N ILE A 311 12.38 -6.41 6.93
CA ILE A 311 13.82 -6.14 7.11
C ILE A 311 14.50 -7.21 7.98
N ASN A 312 13.86 -7.65 9.07
CA ASN A 312 14.41 -8.72 9.92
C ASN A 312 14.56 -10.05 9.17
N ASN A 313 13.69 -10.32 8.18
CA ASN A 313 13.80 -11.52 7.36
C ASN A 313 14.98 -11.48 6.38
N LEU A 314 15.47 -10.29 6.01
CA LEU A 314 16.69 -10.15 5.21
C LEU A 314 17.95 -10.46 6.02
N GLY A 315 17.89 -10.28 7.35
CA GLY A 315 19.00 -10.57 8.26
C GLY A 315 19.94 -9.39 8.43
N ALA A 316 21.25 -9.67 8.55
CA ALA A 316 22.26 -8.63 8.70
C ALA A 316 22.72 -8.11 7.33
N SER A 317 22.83 -6.79 7.18
CA SER A 317 23.34 -6.16 5.96
C SER A 317 24.67 -6.75 5.51
N PRO A 318 24.81 -7.07 4.21
CA PRO A 318 26.08 -7.48 3.64
C PRO A 318 27.14 -6.39 3.76
N SER A 319 28.41 -6.78 3.91
CA SER A 319 29.55 -5.85 4.00
C SER A 319 30.14 -5.41 2.65
N SER A 320 29.65 -5.97 1.55
CA SER A 320 30.16 -5.74 0.20
C SER A 320 29.04 -5.80 -0.82
N VAL A 321 29.14 -4.98 -1.87
CA VAL A 321 28.20 -4.97 -2.98
C VAL A 321 28.28 -6.30 -3.75
N ASN A 322 27.18 -7.05 -3.78
CA ASN A 322 26.98 -8.18 -4.68
C ASN A 322 25.69 -7.96 -5.49
N PRO A 323 25.80 -7.51 -6.75
CA PRO A 323 24.62 -7.13 -7.53
C PRO A 323 23.58 -8.24 -7.72
N SER A 324 24.00 -9.51 -7.79
CA SER A 324 23.07 -10.64 -7.92
C SER A 324 22.24 -10.83 -6.64
N ASP A 325 22.89 -10.79 -5.47
CA ASP A 325 22.20 -10.94 -4.18
C ASP A 325 21.24 -9.77 -3.93
N ILE A 326 21.64 -8.55 -4.34
CA ILE A 326 20.79 -7.36 -4.30
C ILE A 326 19.56 -7.57 -5.19
N ALA A 327 19.74 -8.05 -6.42
CA ALA A 327 18.63 -8.27 -7.34
C ALA A 327 17.65 -9.35 -6.83
N GLU A 328 18.15 -10.45 -6.26
CA GLU A 328 17.33 -11.51 -5.66
C GLU A 328 16.38 -11.00 -4.57
N ALA A 329 16.76 -9.92 -3.88
CA ALA A 329 15.94 -9.29 -2.86
C ALA A 329 15.22 -8.04 -3.37
N ALA A 330 15.94 -6.95 -3.65
CA ALA A 330 15.40 -5.62 -3.88
C ALA A 330 14.71 -5.46 -5.26
N PHE A 331 15.29 -6.02 -6.33
CA PHE A 331 14.66 -5.97 -7.66
C PHE A 331 13.38 -6.79 -7.71
N VAL A 332 13.46 -8.00 -7.17
CA VAL A 332 12.31 -8.90 -7.02
C VAL A 332 11.22 -8.29 -6.13
N TYR A 333 11.60 -7.59 -5.06
CA TYR A 333 10.68 -6.82 -4.22
C TYR A 333 10.01 -5.68 -5.01
N SER A 334 10.75 -4.98 -5.87
CA SER A 334 10.23 -3.91 -6.72
C SER A 334 9.17 -4.41 -7.72
N ILE A 335 9.33 -5.62 -8.26
CA ILE A 335 8.30 -6.28 -9.07
C ILE A 335 7.02 -6.50 -8.25
N ARG A 336 7.14 -6.98 -7.01
CA ARG A 336 5.98 -7.21 -6.11
C ARG A 336 5.29 -5.91 -5.72
N ALA A 337 6.06 -4.88 -5.39
CA ALA A 337 5.54 -3.58 -5.01
C ALA A 337 4.80 -2.95 -6.20
N THR A 338 5.38 -3.03 -7.40
CA THR A 338 4.76 -2.57 -8.64
C THR A 338 3.49 -3.37 -8.97
N ALA A 339 3.49 -4.68 -8.78
CA ALA A 339 2.30 -5.50 -8.98
C ALA A 339 1.17 -5.07 -8.04
N THR A 340 1.52 -4.76 -6.78
CA THR A 340 0.58 -4.28 -5.77
C THR A 340 0.04 -2.89 -6.11
N LEU A 341 0.87 -1.99 -6.68
CA LEU A 341 0.43 -0.69 -7.18
C LEU A 341 -0.57 -0.82 -8.34
N LEU A 342 -0.30 -1.70 -9.31
CA LEU A 342 -1.22 -1.96 -10.44
C LEU A 342 -2.56 -2.52 -9.95
N TYR A 343 -2.50 -3.48 -9.02
CA TYR A 343 -3.68 -4.03 -8.36
C TYR A 343 -4.47 -2.97 -7.60
N TRP A 344 -3.77 -2.12 -6.83
CA TRP A 344 -4.38 -1.02 -6.08
C TRP A 344 -5.11 -0.06 -7.00
N PHE A 345 -4.47 0.34 -8.11
CA PHE A 345 -5.08 1.20 -9.10
C PHE A 345 -6.36 0.59 -9.67
N ALA A 346 -6.33 -0.70 -10.05
CA ALA A 346 -7.50 -1.38 -10.58
C ALA A 346 -8.64 -1.47 -9.55
N VAL A 347 -8.31 -1.63 -8.26
CA VAL A 347 -9.30 -1.55 -7.16
C VAL A 347 -9.88 -0.15 -7.05
N GLU A 348 -9.06 0.88 -6.84
CA GLU A 348 -9.53 2.26 -6.58
C GLU A 348 -10.28 2.87 -7.76
N THR A 349 -9.96 2.43 -8.98
CA THR A 349 -10.71 2.80 -10.19
C THR A 349 -11.97 1.98 -10.41
N GLY A 350 -12.28 1.01 -9.54
CA GLY A 350 -13.47 0.17 -9.62
C GLY A 350 -13.45 -0.87 -10.74
N GLN A 351 -12.30 -1.10 -11.37
CA GLN A 351 -12.14 -2.11 -12.42
C GLN A 351 -12.19 -3.53 -11.85
N ILE A 352 -11.75 -3.69 -10.60
CA ILE A 352 -11.94 -4.90 -9.81
C ILE A 352 -12.53 -4.57 -8.45
N THR A 353 -13.27 -5.52 -7.89
CA THR A 353 -13.69 -5.44 -6.48
C THR A 353 -12.65 -6.15 -5.62
N LEU A 354 -12.33 -5.58 -4.46
CA LEU A 354 -11.50 -6.27 -3.49
C LEU A 354 -12.11 -7.65 -3.22
N PRO A 355 -11.33 -8.74 -3.26
CA PRO A 355 -11.79 -9.99 -2.70
C PRO A 355 -12.15 -9.73 -1.24
N PRO A 356 -13.19 -10.36 -0.71
CA PRO A 356 -13.42 -10.35 0.73
C PRO A 356 -12.11 -10.78 1.41
N LEU A 357 -11.78 -10.15 2.55
CA LEU A 357 -10.64 -10.58 3.39
C LEU A 357 -10.68 -12.11 3.55
N PRO A 358 -9.56 -12.82 3.65
CA PRO A 358 -9.57 -14.24 3.99
C PRO A 358 -10.42 -14.48 5.25
N LEU A 359 -11.09 -15.62 5.34
CA LEU A 359 -11.80 -15.96 6.55
C LEU A 359 -10.79 -16.02 7.71
N SER A 360 -11.05 -15.27 8.77
CA SER A 360 -10.33 -15.32 10.03
C SER A 360 -11.31 -15.43 11.19
N ILE A 361 -10.83 -15.83 12.35
CA ILE A 361 -11.62 -15.89 13.59
C ILE A 361 -10.77 -15.43 14.76
N ASN A 362 -11.37 -14.72 15.70
CA ASN A 362 -10.80 -14.47 17.02
C ASN A 362 -11.77 -14.92 18.12
N ILE A 363 -11.28 -15.61 19.13
CA ILE A 363 -12.01 -15.94 20.35
C ILE A 363 -11.81 -14.79 21.34
N SER A 364 -12.89 -14.11 21.72
CA SER A 364 -12.87 -13.11 22.78
C SER A 364 -13.36 -13.69 24.10
N GLY A 365 -12.69 -13.35 25.19
CA GLY A 365 -13.03 -13.76 26.56
C GLY A 365 -11.91 -13.38 27.53
N PRO A 366 -12.09 -13.61 28.84
CA PRO A 366 -11.05 -13.29 29.81
C PRO A 366 -9.80 -14.16 29.57
N THR A 367 -8.61 -13.57 29.73
CA THR A 367 -7.32 -14.28 29.72
C THR A 367 -6.94 -14.77 31.13
N SER A 368 -7.67 -14.34 32.16
CA SER A 368 -7.57 -14.90 33.51
C SER A 368 -8.93 -14.93 34.22
N GLN A 369 -9.15 -15.94 35.07
CA GLN A 369 -10.40 -16.07 35.82
C GLN A 369 -10.26 -16.82 37.16
N PRO A 370 -11.18 -16.64 38.12
CA PRO A 370 -11.26 -17.47 39.31
C PRO A 370 -11.61 -18.94 38.99
N PRO A 371 -11.22 -19.89 39.86
CA PRO A 371 -11.51 -21.31 39.65
C PRO A 371 -13.02 -21.56 39.74
N HIS A 372 -13.51 -22.49 38.91
CA HIS A 372 -14.94 -22.87 38.83
C HIS A 372 -15.90 -21.77 38.38
N GLN A 373 -15.42 -20.59 37.98
CA GLN A 373 -16.27 -19.53 37.47
C GLN A 373 -16.38 -19.65 35.94
N PRO A 374 -17.57 -19.95 35.39
CA PRO A 374 -17.78 -19.93 33.94
C PRO A 374 -17.74 -18.49 33.43
N ASN A 375 -16.94 -18.25 32.40
CA ASN A 375 -16.99 -17.02 31.62
C ASN A 375 -17.41 -17.31 30.19
N ASN A 376 -17.95 -16.30 29.52
CA ASN A 376 -18.36 -16.39 28.12
C ASN A 376 -17.15 -16.14 27.22
N PHE A 377 -16.99 -17.03 26.25
CA PHE A 377 -16.04 -16.91 25.16
C PHE A 377 -16.82 -16.86 23.85
N THR A 378 -16.53 -15.85 23.02
CA THR A 378 -17.24 -15.63 21.76
C THR A 378 -16.30 -15.82 20.59
N ALA A 379 -16.71 -16.64 19.63
CA ALA A 379 -16.07 -16.72 18.33
C ALA A 379 -16.49 -15.52 17.47
N ASN A 380 -15.50 -14.76 17.00
CA ASN A 380 -15.68 -13.54 16.21
C ASN A 380 -15.03 -13.73 14.84
N PRO A 381 -15.71 -14.45 13.92
CA PRO A 381 -15.25 -14.56 12.56
C PRO A 381 -15.39 -13.24 11.80
N SER A 382 -14.43 -12.98 10.93
CA SER A 382 -14.37 -11.85 10.01
C SER A 382 -13.83 -12.32 8.66
N GLY A 383 -14.04 -11.53 7.60
CA GLY A 383 -13.64 -11.92 6.24
C GLY A 383 -14.48 -13.06 5.66
N GLY A 384 -13.88 -13.83 4.76
CA GLY A 384 -14.54 -14.87 3.96
C GLY A 384 -15.77 -14.34 3.23
N SER A 385 -16.79 -15.19 3.12
CA SER A 385 -18.08 -14.79 2.53
C SER A 385 -18.93 -13.85 3.40
N GLY A 386 -18.48 -13.48 4.61
CA GLY A 386 -19.27 -12.71 5.58
C GLY A 386 -20.43 -13.50 6.22
N THR A 387 -20.65 -14.75 5.81
CA THR A 387 -21.65 -15.65 6.39
C THR A 387 -20.94 -16.85 6.99
N TYR A 388 -21.03 -16.99 8.31
CA TYR A 388 -20.24 -17.96 9.07
C TYR A 388 -21.12 -19.03 9.69
N THR A 389 -20.69 -20.28 9.55
CA THR A 389 -21.44 -21.47 9.97
C THR A 389 -20.50 -22.44 10.67
N ASN A 390 -21.10 -23.42 11.35
CA ASN A 390 -20.38 -24.57 11.89
C ASN A 390 -19.22 -24.19 12.85
N TYR A 391 -19.55 -23.43 13.90
CA TYR A 391 -18.62 -23.09 14.98
C TYR A 391 -18.29 -24.34 15.81
N GLN A 392 -17.12 -24.92 15.61
CA GLN A 392 -16.69 -26.12 16.31
C GLN A 392 -15.73 -25.74 17.44
N TRP A 393 -15.97 -26.23 18.65
CA TRP A 393 -15.18 -25.87 19.83
C TRP A 393 -14.45 -27.05 20.44
N TRP A 394 -13.20 -26.83 20.82
CA TRP A 394 -12.41 -27.73 21.63
C TRP A 394 -11.87 -26.99 22.85
N TYR A 395 -11.54 -27.75 23.88
CA TYR A 395 -10.77 -27.27 25.01
C TYR A 395 -9.56 -28.17 25.25
N ARG A 396 -8.51 -27.61 25.84
CA ARG A 396 -7.31 -28.33 26.24
C ARG A 396 -6.98 -27.96 27.67
N ASN A 397 -6.65 -28.97 28.47
CA ASN A 397 -6.05 -28.76 29.79
C ASN A 397 -4.57 -28.42 29.58
N ASP A 398 -4.15 -27.23 29.97
CA ASP A 398 -2.75 -26.77 29.86
C ASP A 398 -1.96 -26.99 31.17
N GLY A 399 -2.57 -27.61 32.18
CA GLY A 399 -1.96 -27.88 33.48
C GLY A 399 -2.26 -26.80 34.53
N GLY A 400 -1.51 -26.84 35.64
CA GLY A 400 -1.79 -26.04 36.84
C GLY A 400 -2.94 -26.61 37.67
N THR A 401 -2.68 -27.01 38.91
CA THR A 401 -3.71 -27.57 39.82
C THR A 401 -3.87 -26.75 41.08
N VAL A 402 -5.11 -26.55 41.52
CA VAL A 402 -5.39 -26.18 42.92
C VAL A 402 -5.05 -27.42 43.77
N PRO A 403 -4.35 -27.29 44.92
CA PRO A 403 -4.27 -28.37 45.90
C PRO A 403 -5.68 -28.87 46.25
N ARG A 404 -5.80 -30.19 46.36
CA ARG A 404 -7.06 -30.93 46.42
C ARG A 404 -7.79 -30.69 47.74
N GLU A 405 -8.57 -29.61 47.84
CA GLU A 405 -9.59 -29.47 48.87
C GLU A 405 -10.97 -29.28 48.21
N LYS A 406 -11.82 -30.29 48.40
CA LYS A 406 -13.18 -30.50 47.83
C LYS A 406 -13.27 -30.95 46.37
N SER A 407 -12.74 -32.15 46.10
CA SER A 407 -13.23 -32.97 44.98
C SER A 407 -14.49 -33.74 45.39
N ASP A 408 -15.62 -33.05 45.55
CA ASP A 408 -16.92 -33.73 45.53
C ASP A 408 -17.29 -33.97 44.06
N SER A 409 -16.85 -35.10 43.50
CA SER A 409 -17.50 -35.82 42.36
C SER A 409 -16.63 -36.88 41.66
N GLY A 410 -15.38 -37.16 42.07
CA GLY A 410 -14.62 -38.29 41.51
C GLY A 410 -14.31 -38.22 39.99
N ALA A 411 -14.55 -37.10 39.31
CA ALA A 411 -14.25 -36.93 37.90
C ALA A 411 -12.73 -36.87 37.66
N LYS A 412 -12.22 -37.71 36.75
CA LYS A 412 -10.82 -37.63 36.31
C LYS A 412 -10.64 -36.35 35.49
N LEU A 413 -9.58 -35.60 35.80
CA LEU A 413 -9.19 -34.46 34.97
C LEU A 413 -8.85 -34.94 33.56
N PRO A 414 -9.16 -34.13 32.53
CA PRO A 414 -8.77 -34.43 31.17
C PRO A 414 -7.24 -34.45 31.02
N PRO A 415 -6.68 -35.30 30.14
CA PRO A 415 -5.23 -35.35 29.91
C PRO A 415 -4.68 -33.97 29.54
N VAL A 416 -3.55 -33.60 30.14
CA VAL A 416 -2.84 -32.36 29.82
C VAL A 416 -2.40 -32.40 28.36
N ASN A 417 -2.47 -31.26 27.68
CA ASN A 417 -2.08 -31.06 26.29
C ASN A 417 -2.89 -31.89 25.26
N THR A 418 -4.07 -32.38 25.62
CA THR A 418 -4.98 -33.07 24.68
C THR A 418 -6.19 -32.21 24.36
N TRP A 419 -6.40 -31.92 23.07
CA TRP A 419 -7.61 -31.24 22.60
C TRP A 419 -8.81 -32.17 22.71
N ILE A 420 -9.81 -31.73 23.45
CA ILE A 420 -11.05 -32.46 23.67
C ILE A 420 -12.17 -31.64 23.06
N TYR A 421 -12.95 -32.29 22.22
CA TYR A 421 -14.12 -31.67 21.61
C TYR A 421 -15.15 -31.34 22.68
N LEU A 422 -15.65 -30.10 22.71
CA LEU A 422 -16.80 -29.73 23.55
C LEU A 422 -18.07 -30.27 22.88
N ALA A 423 -18.33 -31.57 23.05
CA ALA A 423 -19.61 -32.16 22.67
C ALA A 423 -20.76 -31.39 23.37
N ASP A 424 -21.90 -31.29 22.68
CA ASP A 424 -23.09 -30.47 23.01
C ASP A 424 -23.00 -28.96 22.70
N ARG A 425 -21.89 -28.46 22.13
CA ARG A 425 -21.71 -27.02 21.83
C ARG A 425 -21.29 -26.70 20.39
N GLU A 426 -21.40 -27.68 19.50
CA GLU A 426 -21.20 -27.50 18.06
C GLU A 426 -22.20 -26.50 17.49
N GLY A 427 -21.71 -25.59 16.66
CA GLY A 427 -22.48 -24.52 16.04
C GLY A 427 -22.72 -23.29 16.93
N GLN A 428 -22.31 -23.31 18.20
CA GLN A 428 -22.53 -22.18 19.09
C GLN A 428 -21.46 -21.10 18.92
N LYS A 429 -21.87 -19.87 18.57
CA LYS A 429 -20.95 -18.73 18.50
C LYS A 429 -20.35 -18.37 19.87
N VAL A 430 -21.09 -18.59 20.95
CA VAL A 430 -20.68 -18.26 22.33
C VAL A 430 -20.70 -19.52 23.18
N ILE A 431 -19.64 -19.76 23.95
CA ILE A 431 -19.57 -20.84 24.94
C ILE A 431 -19.27 -20.31 26.34
N SER A 432 -19.88 -20.88 27.38
CA SER A 432 -19.56 -20.56 28.78
C SER A 432 -18.67 -21.64 29.39
N PHE A 433 -17.39 -21.37 29.64
CA PHE A 433 -16.42 -22.39 30.07
C PHE A 433 -15.62 -21.90 31.29
N GLY A 434 -15.37 -22.79 32.25
CA GLY A 434 -14.88 -22.39 33.58
C GLY A 434 -14.30 -23.52 34.43
N PRO A 435 -13.23 -24.20 33.98
CA PRO A 435 -12.60 -25.26 34.76
C PRO A 435 -11.77 -24.72 35.94
N SER A 436 -11.22 -25.63 36.75
CA SER A 436 -10.34 -25.34 37.87
C SER A 436 -8.83 -25.50 37.56
N TYR A 437 -8.48 -25.56 36.28
CA TYR A 437 -7.12 -25.71 35.74
C TYR A 437 -6.90 -24.70 34.62
N ASN A 438 -5.65 -24.36 34.30
CA ASN A 438 -5.36 -23.53 33.13
C ASN A 438 -5.79 -24.26 31.87
N PHE A 439 -6.41 -23.54 30.95
CA PHE A 439 -6.97 -24.16 29.76
C PHE A 439 -6.83 -23.26 28.54
N SER A 440 -6.85 -23.90 27.38
CA SER A 440 -7.00 -23.22 26.10
C SER A 440 -8.32 -23.65 25.47
N LEU A 441 -8.98 -22.70 24.83
CA LEU A 441 -10.11 -22.94 23.95
C LEU A 441 -9.66 -22.84 22.52
N LYS A 442 -10.29 -23.61 21.65
CA LYS A 442 -10.05 -23.55 20.21
C LYS A 442 -11.38 -23.54 19.51
N CYS A 443 -11.53 -22.65 18.54
CA CYS A 443 -12.73 -22.55 17.74
C CYS A 443 -12.36 -22.61 16.28
N ARG A 444 -13.08 -23.43 15.52
CA ARG A 444 -13.02 -23.49 14.07
C ARG A 444 -14.34 -23.03 13.50
N VAL A 445 -14.29 -22.31 12.39
CA VAL A 445 -15.46 -21.80 11.69
C VAL A 445 -15.32 -21.98 10.19
N TYR A 446 -16.46 -22.09 9.51
CA TYR A 446 -16.53 -22.20 8.06
C TYR A 446 -17.35 -21.05 7.50
N ASP A 447 -16.97 -20.53 6.33
CA ASP A 447 -17.83 -19.61 5.60
C ASP A 447 -18.75 -20.34 4.61
N SER A 448 -19.69 -19.61 4.00
CA SER A 448 -20.64 -20.19 3.03
C SER A 448 -19.99 -20.67 1.72
N LYS A 449 -18.70 -20.43 1.51
CA LYS A 449 -17.91 -20.90 0.36
C LYS A 449 -17.03 -22.10 0.74
N GLY A 450 -17.06 -22.55 1.99
CA GLY A 450 -16.29 -23.69 2.49
C GLY A 450 -14.88 -23.33 2.95
N ASN A 451 -14.52 -22.04 3.01
CA ASN A 451 -13.26 -21.61 3.62
C ASN A 451 -13.30 -21.90 5.12
N VAL A 452 -12.14 -22.13 5.73
CA VAL A 452 -12.00 -22.49 7.15
C VAL A 452 -11.01 -21.58 7.87
N ALA A 453 -11.32 -21.21 9.10
CA ALA A 453 -10.40 -20.52 9.99
C ALA A 453 -10.46 -21.11 11.41
N GLU A 454 -9.37 -21.00 12.15
CA GLU A 454 -9.24 -21.51 13.52
C GLU A 454 -8.49 -20.49 14.38
N ASP A 455 -8.88 -20.39 15.66
CA ASP A 455 -8.19 -19.57 16.66
C ASP A 455 -8.10 -20.33 18.00
N ILE A 456 -7.09 -19.97 18.81
CA ILE A 456 -6.83 -20.54 20.13
C ILE A 456 -6.73 -19.42 21.17
N HIS A 457 -7.50 -19.53 22.26
CA HIS A 457 -7.50 -18.59 23.37
C HIS A 457 -7.12 -19.28 24.69
N SER A 458 -6.00 -18.87 25.27
CA SER A 458 -5.48 -19.42 26.54
C SER A 458 -5.93 -18.61 27.75
N VAL A 459 -6.26 -19.30 28.84
CA VAL A 459 -6.79 -18.71 30.07
C VAL A 459 -6.04 -19.24 31.29
N ILE A 460 -5.54 -18.31 32.12
CA ILE A 460 -4.91 -18.60 33.40
C ILE A 460 -5.96 -18.58 34.51
N VAL A 461 -6.09 -19.68 35.25
CA VAL A 461 -7.01 -19.73 36.39
C VAL A 461 -6.26 -19.30 37.67
N GLY A 462 -6.73 -18.23 38.31
CA GLY A 462 -6.10 -17.64 39.51
C GLY A 462 -6.31 -18.48 40.78
N GLY A 463 -5.47 -18.28 41.81
CA GLY A 463 -5.59 -18.98 43.10
C GLY A 463 -4.92 -20.36 43.17
N LEU A 464 -4.17 -20.73 42.14
CA LEU A 464 -3.34 -21.95 42.11
C LEU A 464 -2.06 -21.72 42.92
N ALA A 465 -1.64 -22.72 43.70
CA ALA A 465 -0.36 -22.65 44.41
C ALA A 465 0.76 -22.43 43.37
N LYS A 466 1.61 -21.42 43.61
CA LYS A 466 2.77 -21.08 42.78
C LYS A 466 3.56 -22.34 42.44
N ASP A 467 3.61 -22.69 41.16
CA ASP A 467 4.85 -23.12 40.51
C ASP A 467 4.77 -22.90 38.99
N ILE A 468 5.92 -22.48 38.47
CA ILE A 468 6.15 -21.80 37.20
C ILE A 468 6.14 -22.80 36.03
N ALA A 469 5.48 -22.46 34.92
CA ALA A 469 5.82 -23.00 33.61
C ALA A 469 5.89 -21.86 32.59
N LYS A 470 7.04 -21.76 31.92
CA LYS A 470 7.39 -20.80 30.86
C LYS A 470 6.30 -20.70 29.78
N PRO A 471 6.05 -19.51 29.21
CA PRO A 471 5.33 -19.44 27.95
C PRO A 471 6.14 -20.17 26.87
N ILE A 472 5.50 -21.14 26.24
CA ILE A 472 5.96 -21.76 24.99
C ILE A 472 5.81 -20.71 23.89
N SER A 473 6.80 -20.63 23.00
CA SER A 473 6.95 -19.60 21.97
C SER A 473 5.72 -19.48 21.06
N VAL A 474 5.16 -18.27 20.99
CA VAL A 474 4.14 -17.89 20.02
C VAL A 474 4.85 -17.51 18.72
N ALA A 475 5.15 -18.51 17.90
CA ALA A 475 5.53 -18.33 16.51
C ALA A 475 4.33 -18.74 15.65
N GLU A 476 3.26 -17.94 15.73
CA GLU A 476 2.08 -17.90 14.87
C GLU A 476 1.06 -17.02 15.60
N LEU A 477 0.92 -15.74 15.25
CA LEU A 477 -0.23 -14.86 15.60
C LEU A 477 -0.02 -13.46 15.00
N GLU A 478 -0.34 -13.26 13.72
CA GLU A 478 -0.58 -11.93 13.13
C GLU A 478 -2.03 -11.82 12.64
N ILE A 479 -3.00 -11.91 13.56
CA ILE A 479 -4.43 -11.74 13.24
C ILE A 479 -5.10 -10.68 14.13
N ILE A 480 -4.40 -10.18 15.17
CA ILE A 480 -4.90 -9.16 16.09
C ILE A 480 -3.98 -7.94 16.00
N PRO A 481 -4.50 -6.74 15.70
CA PRO A 481 -3.68 -5.53 15.63
C PRO A 481 -3.14 -5.19 17.02
N LYS A 482 -1.87 -4.80 17.18
CA LYS A 482 -1.35 -4.43 18.50
C LYS A 482 -1.83 -3.06 19.01
N HIS A 483 -2.43 -2.26 18.12
CA HIS A 483 -2.94 -0.92 18.42
C HIS A 483 -4.34 -0.71 17.88
N LEU A 484 -5.06 0.26 18.46
CA LEU A 484 -6.33 0.74 17.94
C LEU A 484 -6.09 1.43 16.59
N THR A 485 -6.70 0.95 15.51
CA THR A 485 -6.55 1.52 14.17
C THR A 485 -7.90 1.90 13.56
N LEU A 486 -7.93 2.95 12.74
CA LEU A 486 -9.10 3.34 11.94
C LEU A 486 -8.63 3.58 10.51
N SER A 487 -8.97 2.67 9.59
CA SER A 487 -8.53 2.73 8.19
C SER A 487 -9.35 3.73 7.38
N GLY A 488 -8.88 4.04 6.16
CA GLY A 488 -9.68 4.77 5.17
C GLY A 488 -10.99 4.04 4.86
N ASN A 489 -12.05 4.78 4.53
CA ASN A 489 -13.26 4.17 4.01
C ASN A 489 -13.04 3.80 2.53
N TYR A 490 -13.56 2.67 2.07
CA TYR A 490 -13.48 2.24 0.67
C TYR A 490 -14.85 1.78 0.13
N PRO A 491 -15.26 2.25 -1.06
CA PRO A 491 -14.59 3.27 -1.90
C PRO A 491 -14.59 4.66 -1.23
N ASN A 492 -13.73 5.57 -1.69
CA ASN A 492 -13.73 7.00 -1.33
C ASN A 492 -13.12 7.85 -2.48
N PRO A 493 -13.89 8.65 -3.24
CA PRO A 493 -15.32 8.92 -3.04
C PRO A 493 -16.21 7.70 -3.26
N PHE A 494 -17.38 7.66 -2.61
CA PHE A 494 -18.32 6.52 -2.70
C PHE A 494 -19.71 6.92 -3.16
N ASN A 495 -20.43 6.00 -3.79
CA ASN A 495 -21.83 6.17 -4.23
C ASN A 495 -22.64 4.86 -4.15
N PRO A 496 -23.68 4.75 -3.31
CA PRO A 496 -23.86 5.41 -2.03
C PRO A 496 -23.28 4.58 -0.87
N ILE A 497 -22.58 3.47 -1.15
CA ILE A 497 -22.08 2.54 -0.13
C ILE A 497 -20.56 2.64 0.00
N THR A 498 -20.08 2.79 1.23
CA THR A 498 -18.66 2.66 1.59
C THR A 498 -18.49 1.76 2.80
N THR A 499 -17.32 1.17 2.94
CA THR A 499 -16.93 0.31 4.05
C THR A 499 -15.84 0.99 4.86
N ILE A 500 -16.07 1.15 6.16
CA ILE A 500 -15.09 1.68 7.11
C ILE A 500 -14.47 0.50 7.86
N ARG A 501 -13.15 0.37 7.82
CA ARG A 501 -12.41 -0.68 8.54
C ARG A 501 -11.70 -0.11 9.77
N PHE A 502 -11.60 -0.90 10.83
CA PHE A 502 -10.89 -0.54 12.05
C PHE A 502 -10.35 -1.79 12.75
N GLY A 503 -9.32 -1.63 13.57
CA GLY A 503 -8.66 -2.72 14.29
C GLY A 503 -8.62 -2.45 15.79
N LEU A 504 -8.86 -3.47 16.61
CA LEU A 504 -8.83 -3.39 18.08
C LEU A 504 -7.79 -4.36 18.66
N PRO A 505 -6.89 -3.90 19.55
CA PRO A 505 -5.89 -4.78 20.18
C PRO A 505 -6.45 -5.66 21.28
N GLU A 506 -7.53 -5.20 21.89
CA GLU A 506 -8.26 -5.94 22.89
C GLU A 506 -9.75 -5.64 22.74
N SER A 507 -10.57 -6.43 23.43
CA SER A 507 -12.02 -6.23 23.43
C SER A 507 -12.37 -4.95 24.18
N GLN A 508 -12.94 -3.96 23.48
CA GLN A 508 -13.22 -2.63 24.05
C GLN A 508 -14.51 -2.03 23.50
N LYS A 509 -15.05 -1.02 24.19
CA LYS A 509 -16.26 -0.32 23.77
C LYS A 509 -15.94 0.63 22.63
N VAL A 510 -16.61 0.48 21.50
CA VAL A 510 -16.43 1.31 20.29
C VAL A 510 -17.70 2.10 20.01
N ASP A 511 -17.59 3.40 19.80
CA ASP A 511 -18.61 4.24 19.17
C ASP A 511 -18.04 4.83 17.87
N LEU A 512 -18.53 4.30 16.74
CA LEU A 512 -18.26 4.77 15.40
C LEU A 512 -19.48 5.54 14.88
N SER A 513 -19.31 6.84 14.71
CA SER A 513 -20.35 7.76 14.28
C SER A 513 -19.88 8.61 13.10
N ILE A 514 -20.84 9.00 12.26
CA ILE A 514 -20.66 9.89 11.11
C ILE A 514 -21.18 11.27 11.47
N TYR A 515 -20.47 12.28 11.01
CA TYR A 515 -20.74 13.68 11.20
C TYR A 515 -20.68 14.42 9.85
N ASP A 516 -21.48 15.47 9.72
CA ASP A 516 -21.30 16.45 8.64
C ASP A 516 -20.17 17.43 8.99
N LEU A 517 -19.82 18.32 8.05
CA LEU A 517 -18.81 19.36 8.28
C LEU A 517 -19.21 20.38 9.37
N GLY A 518 -20.49 20.47 9.71
CA GLY A 518 -21.00 21.28 10.82
C GLY A 518 -20.83 20.61 12.19
N GLY A 519 -20.32 19.37 12.23
CA GLY A 519 -20.19 18.58 13.46
C GLY A 519 -21.52 17.96 13.91
N ASN A 520 -22.58 18.02 13.11
CA ASN A 520 -23.84 17.35 13.44
C ASN A 520 -23.69 15.85 13.19
N LYS A 521 -24.12 15.05 14.17
CA LYS A 521 -24.12 13.59 14.04
C LYS A 521 -25.18 13.15 13.04
N VAL A 522 -24.71 12.59 11.92
CA VAL A 522 -25.53 12.08 10.82
C VAL A 522 -26.05 10.68 11.12
N LYS A 523 -25.15 9.78 11.53
CA LYS A 523 -25.49 8.37 11.77
C LYS A 523 -24.55 7.75 12.80
N THR A 524 -25.08 6.93 13.69
CA THR A 524 -24.25 6.01 14.47
C THR A 524 -24.20 4.68 13.73
N LEU A 525 -23.01 4.28 13.32
CA LEU A 525 -22.80 3.05 12.57
C LEU A 525 -22.65 1.84 13.49
N LEU A 526 -21.97 2.05 14.61
CA LEU A 526 -21.67 1.02 15.59
C LEU A 526 -21.52 1.69 16.95
N ARG A 527 -22.17 1.13 17.97
CA ARG A 527 -21.99 1.52 19.37
C ARG A 527 -22.13 0.27 20.24
N ASP A 528 -21.06 -0.49 20.37
CA ASP A 528 -21.07 -1.77 21.08
C ASP A 528 -19.69 -2.10 21.67
N VAL A 529 -19.63 -3.13 22.51
CA VAL A 529 -18.36 -3.77 22.89
C VAL A 529 -17.93 -4.68 21.76
N VAL A 530 -16.77 -4.38 21.17
CA VAL A 530 -16.26 -5.06 19.99
C VAL A 530 -14.98 -5.83 20.37
N PRO A 531 -14.84 -7.09 19.95
CA PRO A 531 -13.71 -7.94 20.32
C PRO A 531 -12.41 -7.50 19.65
N ALA A 532 -11.27 -7.99 20.15
CA ALA A 532 -9.98 -7.80 19.51
C ALA A 532 -9.98 -8.32 18.05
N GLY A 533 -9.22 -7.69 17.17
CA GLY A 533 -9.14 -8.04 15.75
C GLY A 533 -9.56 -6.92 14.81
N TYR A 534 -9.57 -7.22 13.52
CA TYR A 534 -10.00 -6.31 12.46
C TYR A 534 -11.51 -6.43 12.17
N HIS A 535 -12.15 -5.28 11.99
CA HIS A 535 -13.60 -5.10 11.84
C HIS A 535 -13.93 -4.19 10.68
N GLN A 536 -15.17 -4.29 10.20
CA GLN A 536 -15.68 -3.37 9.19
C GLN A 536 -17.16 -3.04 9.39
N VAL A 537 -17.55 -1.82 9.05
CA VAL A 537 -18.94 -1.36 9.07
C VAL A 537 -19.24 -0.59 7.80
N GLN A 538 -20.40 -0.86 7.19
CA GLN A 538 -20.83 -0.18 5.98
C GLN A 538 -21.69 1.04 6.29
N TRP A 539 -21.50 2.10 5.50
CA TRP A 539 -22.41 3.22 5.43
C TRP A 539 -23.01 3.35 4.05
N ASP A 540 -24.33 3.53 3.99
CA ASP A 540 -25.16 3.57 2.77
C ASP A 540 -25.60 4.99 2.39
N GLY A 541 -24.92 6.02 2.90
CA GLY A 541 -25.24 7.41 2.61
C GLY A 541 -26.60 7.86 3.16
N LYS A 542 -27.07 7.24 4.26
CA LYS A 542 -28.30 7.62 4.97
C LYS A 542 -28.03 8.10 6.39
N ASP A 543 -28.91 8.94 6.92
CA ASP A 543 -28.91 9.36 8.33
C ASP A 543 -29.55 8.29 9.24
N ASN A 544 -29.63 8.57 10.55
CA ASN A 544 -30.30 7.71 11.54
C ASN A 544 -31.81 7.53 11.29
N SER A 545 -32.45 8.44 10.55
CA SER A 545 -33.87 8.36 10.18
C SER A 545 -34.10 7.56 8.89
N GLY A 546 -33.04 7.06 8.25
CA GLY A 546 -33.10 6.33 6.99
C GLY A 546 -33.24 7.23 5.76
N ASN A 547 -33.10 8.55 5.91
CA ASN A 547 -33.12 9.48 4.78
C ASN A 547 -31.74 9.58 4.14
N LYS A 548 -31.69 9.68 2.81
CA LYS A 548 -30.43 9.87 2.10
C LYS A 548 -29.85 11.25 2.39
N VAL A 549 -28.57 11.32 2.73
CA VAL A 549 -27.85 12.59 2.97
C VAL A 549 -27.25 13.14 1.67
N PRO A 550 -27.05 14.46 1.51
CA PRO A 550 -26.54 15.05 0.27
C PRO A 550 -25.11 14.61 -0.07
N SER A 551 -24.70 14.72 -1.33
CA SER A 551 -23.28 14.56 -1.72
C SER A 551 -22.42 15.62 -1.01
N GLY A 552 -21.21 15.25 -0.60
CA GLY A 552 -20.35 16.14 0.17
C GLY A 552 -19.32 15.41 1.02
N ILE A 553 -18.57 16.18 1.79
CA ILE A 553 -17.58 15.66 2.73
C ILE A 553 -18.28 15.33 4.04
N TYR A 554 -17.98 14.14 4.57
CA TYR A 554 -18.41 13.68 5.87
C TYR A 554 -17.19 13.27 6.69
N ILE A 555 -17.34 13.29 8.00
CA ILE A 555 -16.32 12.85 8.94
C ILE A 555 -16.85 11.61 9.65
N TYR A 556 -16.08 10.54 9.70
CA TYR A 556 -16.35 9.44 10.61
C TYR A 556 -15.35 9.47 11.75
N GLN A 557 -15.87 9.28 12.95
CA GLN A 557 -15.11 9.27 14.18
C GLN A 557 -15.38 7.98 14.91
N MET A 558 -14.31 7.30 15.29
CA MET A 558 -14.32 6.19 16.21
C MET A 558 -13.79 6.64 17.56
N SER A 559 -14.53 6.34 18.62
CA SER A 559 -14.09 6.53 19.99
C SER A 559 -14.04 5.18 20.70
N SER A 560 -12.95 4.93 21.40
CA SER A 560 -12.78 3.76 22.26
C SER A 560 -11.92 4.12 23.46
N ASP A 561 -12.44 3.87 24.67
CA ASP A 561 -11.88 4.35 25.93
C ASP A 561 -11.50 5.85 25.90
N ASN A 562 -10.20 6.16 25.95
CA ASN A 562 -9.67 7.54 25.92
C ASN A 562 -9.13 7.96 24.54
N ILE A 563 -9.28 7.12 23.51
CA ILE A 563 -8.73 7.37 22.18
C ILE A 563 -9.86 7.73 21.21
N ASN A 564 -9.67 8.83 20.49
CA ASN A 564 -10.56 9.28 19.42
C ASN A 564 -9.79 9.29 18.11
N LEU A 565 -10.24 8.49 17.13
CA LEU A 565 -9.71 8.47 15.78
C LEU A 565 -10.74 9.07 14.83
N VAL A 566 -10.29 9.93 13.92
CA VAL A 566 -11.16 10.72 13.05
C VAL A 566 -10.63 10.66 11.62
N LYS A 567 -11.52 10.47 10.65
CA LYS A 567 -11.19 10.47 9.22
C LYS A 567 -12.31 11.08 8.39
N LYS A 568 -11.95 11.52 7.19
CA LYS A 568 -12.87 12.15 6.22
C LYS A 568 -13.23 11.18 5.10
N MET A 569 -14.44 11.32 4.57
CA MET A 569 -14.95 10.59 3.42
C MET A 569 -15.78 11.51 2.51
N ILE A 570 -15.87 11.17 1.23
CA ILE A 570 -16.56 11.95 0.21
C ILE A 570 -17.69 11.11 -0.37
N LEU A 571 -18.94 11.52 -0.14
CA LEU A 571 -20.11 10.94 -0.77
C LEU A 571 -20.37 11.65 -2.09
N THR A 572 -20.38 10.92 -3.20
CA THR A 572 -20.82 11.39 -4.52
C THR A 572 -22.12 10.69 -4.88
N LYS A 573 -23.04 11.39 -5.55
CA LYS A 573 -24.30 10.81 -6.05
C LYS A 573 -24.40 11.03 -7.53
#